data_AF-A0A963KNJ3-F1
#
_entry.id   AF-A0A963KNJ3-F1
#
_cell.length_a   1.000
_cell.length_b   1.000
_cell.length_c   1.000
_cell.angle_alpha   90.00
_cell.angle_beta   90.00
_cell.angle_gamma   90.00
#
_symmetry.space_group_name_H-M   'P 1'
#
loop_
_entity.id
_entity.type
_entity.pdbx_description
1 polymer ?
#
loop_
_entity_poly.entity_id
_entity_poly.type
_entity_poly.pdbx_seq_one_letter_code
_entity_poly.pdbx_strand_id
1 'polypeptide(L)' 'RLILTALANTRGRRIEAAQKLGIGRNTITRKIQDLGLE' A
#
# COMPACT_ATOMS: atom_id res chain seq x y z
N ARG A 1 3.03 6.94 7.48
CA ARG A 1 2.90 5.61 8.13
C ARG A 1 1.65 4.80 7.72
N LEU A 2 0.62 5.39 7.09
CA LEU A 2 -0.62 4.67 6.71
C LEU A 2 -0.41 3.49 5.75
N ILE A 3 0.53 3.58 4.82
CA ILE A 3 0.78 2.53 3.80
C ILE A 3 1.46 1.32 4.40
N LEU A 4 2.45 1.53 5.28
CA LEU A 4 3.08 0.47 6.06
C LEU A 4 2.06 -0.26 6.93
N THR A 5 1.17 0.49 7.60
CA THR A 5 0.09 -0.10 8.40
C THR A 5 -0.87 -0.89 7.52
N ALA A 6 -1.27 -0.37 6.36
CA ALA A 6 -2.14 -1.08 5.44
C ALA A 6 -1.49 -2.36 4.90
N LEU A 7 -0.21 -2.30 4.49
CA LEU A 7 0.56 -3.47 4.04
C LEU A 7 0.75 -4.50 5.14
N ALA A 8 1.05 -4.08 6.37
CA ALA A 8 1.14 -4.98 7.52
C ALA A 8 -0.21 -5.67 7.80
N ASN A 9 -1.31 -4.91 7.72
CA ASN A 9 -2.66 -5.44 7.90
C ASN A 9 -3.12 -6.38 6.79
N THR A 10 -2.60 -6.24 5.57
CA THR A 10 -2.96 -7.10 4.43
C THR A 10 -1.92 -8.16 4.13
N ARG A 11 -0.90 -8.32 4.99
CA ARG A 11 0.22 -9.26 4.82
C ARG A 11 0.98 -9.05 3.51
N GLY A 12 1.23 -7.79 3.14
CA GLY A 12 1.92 -7.40 1.92
C GLY A 12 1.05 -7.41 0.66
N ARG A 13 -0.26 -7.71 0.77
CA ARG A 13 -1.19 -7.65 -0.37
C ARG A 13 -1.50 -6.20 -0.73
N ARG A 14 -0.84 -5.73 -1.79
CA ARG A 14 -0.91 -4.34 -2.27
C ARG A 14 -2.33 -3.93 -2.71
N ILE A 15 -3.05 -4.82 -3.38
CA ILE A 15 -4.42 -4.54 -3.87
C ILE A 15 -5.36 -4.33 -2.69
N GLU A 16 -5.33 -5.23 -1.71
CA GLU A 16 -6.16 -5.11 -0.50
C GLU A 16 -5.77 -3.88 0.32
N ALA A 17 -4.47 -3.55 0.40
CA ALA A 17 -4.02 -2.35 1.09
C ALA A 17 -4.53 -1.08 0.39
N ALA A 18 -4.55 -1.06 -0.95
CA ALA A 18 -5.11 0.04 -1.73
C ALA A 18 -6.61 0.20 -1.49
N GLN A 19 -7.35 -0.91 -1.52
CA GLN A 19 -8.79 -0.94 -1.25
C GLN A 19 -9.11 -0.46 0.18
N LYS A 20 -8.34 -0.90 1.18
CA LYS A 20 -8.48 -0.47 2.58
C LYS A 20 -8.19 1.02 2.78
N LEU A 21 -7.28 1.57 1.97
CA LEU A 21 -6.93 2.98 1.98
C LEU A 21 -7.84 3.85 1.09
N GLY A 22 -8.77 3.25 0.34
CA GLY A 22 -9.64 3.98 -0.59
C GLY A 22 -8.86 4.63 -1.74
N ILE A 23 -7.68 4.11 -2.09
CA ILE A 23 -6.82 4.64 -3.15
C ILE A 23 -6.68 3.62 -4.28
N GLY A 24 -6.42 4.11 -5.49
CA GLY A 24 -6.14 3.24 -6.64
C GLY A 24 -4.86 2.40 -6.46
N ARG A 25 -4.83 1.22 -7.10
CA ARG A 25 -3.67 0.33 -7.13
C ARG A 25 -2.38 1.05 -7.58
N ASN A 26 -2.45 1.90 -8.61
CA ASN A 26 -1.26 2.63 -9.08
C ASN A 26 -0.74 3.63 -8.04
N THR A 27 -1.64 4.23 -7.27
CA THR A 27 -1.28 5.19 -6.22
C THR A 27 -0.53 4.49 -5.09
N ILE A 28 -0.98 3.29 -4.67
CA ILE A 28 -0.25 2.54 -3.65
C ILE A 28 1.10 2.04 -4.17
N THR A 29 1.17 1.57 -5.42
CA THR A 29 2.42 1.10 -6.01
C THR A 29 3.46 2.22 -6.08
N ARG A 30 3.08 3.41 -6.55
CA ARG A 30 3.97 4.58 -6.57
C ARG A 30 4.47 4.94 -5.17
N LYS A 31 3.58 4.96 -4.19
CA LYS A 31 3.97 5.28 -2.81
C LYS A 31 4.84 4.20 -2.16
N ILE A 32 4.69 2.93 -2.54
CA ILE A 32 5.58 1.84 -2.09
C ILE A 32 7.00 2.07 -2.64
N GLN A 33 7.11 2.41 -3.92
CA GLN A 33 8.40 2.74 -4.54
C GLN A 33 9.04 3.99 -3.94
N ASP A 34 8.25 5.05 -3.73
CA ASP A 34 8.71 6.30 -3.11
C ASP A 34 9.23 6.09 -1.69
N LEU A 35 8.63 5.14 -0.95
CA LEU A 35 9.06 4.75 0.39
C LEU A 35 10.20 3.72 0.40
N GLY A 36 10.64 3.23 -0.77
CA GLY A 36 11.67 2.19 -0.87
C GLY A 36 11.25 0.84 -0.28
N LEU A 37 9.95 0.52 -0.33
CA LEU A 37 9.34 -0.69 0.25
C LEU A 37 9.06 -1.78 -0.79
N GLU A 38 9.80 -1.77 -1.91
CA GLU A 38 9.62 -2.74 -3.01
C GLU A 38 10.05 -4.17 -2.62
#